data_AF-A0A2K8QNQ7-F1
#
_entry.id   AF-A0A2K8QNQ7-F1
#
_cell.length_a   1.000
_cell.length_b   1.000
_cell.length_c   1.000
_cell.angle_alpha   90.00
_cell.angle_beta   90.00
_cell.angle_gamma   90.00
#
_symmetry.space_group_name_H-M   'P 1'
#
loop_
_entity.id
_entity.type
_entity.pdbx_description
1 polymer ?
#
loop_
_entity_poly.entity_id
_entity_poly.type
_entity_poly.pdbx_seq_one_letter_code
_entity_poly.pdbx_strand_id
1 'polypeptide(L)'
;MMTVREVVANFSHHRDIFVDGYLVYHLDGELSLIDTDYGSDYLKSPFLKITNDGLGDNLENNVSLYGGGTSRLFHYAKIKGELYLDEKAKLCLKVKELFVEDNGIWHSIDLNRHYEPRSKEEINWHNIFKQSDH
;
A
#
# COMPACT_ATOMS: atom_id res chain seq x y z
N MET A 1 -0.60 12.08 -13.26
CA MET A 1 -0.41 10.89 -12.40
C MET A 1 -0.40 9.71 -13.35
N MET A 2 0.52 8.77 -13.15
CA MET A 2 0.60 7.56 -13.97
C MET A 2 -0.02 6.40 -13.20
N THR A 3 -0.62 5.44 -13.90
CA THR A 3 -1.03 4.19 -13.23
C THR A 3 0.20 3.29 -13.01
N VAL A 4 0.06 2.30 -12.13
CA VAL A 4 1.11 1.30 -11.89
C VAL A 4 1.51 0.58 -13.17
N ARG A 5 0.56 0.22 -14.02
CA ARG A 5 0.79 -0.42 -15.32
C ARG A 5 1.61 0.47 -16.25
N GLU A 6 1.29 1.76 -16.34
CA GLU A 6 2.06 2.72 -17.14
C GLU A 6 3.49 2.86 -16.65
N VAL A 7 3.68 2.87 -15.33
CA VAL A 7 5.01 2.92 -14.70
C VAL A 7 5.83 1.68 -15.05
N VAL A 8 5.24 0.48 -14.88
CA VAL A 8 5.90 -0.79 -15.18
C VAL A 8 6.24 -0.91 -16.67
N ALA A 9 5.35 -0.45 -17.56
CA ALA A 9 5.54 -0.52 -19.00
C ALA A 9 6.59 0.47 -19.55
N ASN A 10 6.77 1.62 -18.90
CA ASN A 10 7.61 2.73 -19.39
C ASN A 10 8.85 2.99 -18.52
N PHE A 11 9.30 2.00 -17.74
CA PHE A 11 10.44 2.18 -16.85
C PHE A 11 11.69 2.63 -17.63
N SER A 12 12.09 3.88 -17.40
CA SER A 12 13.36 4.45 -17.83
C SER A 12 14.02 5.06 -16.59
N HIS A 13 15.33 4.87 -16.48
CA HIS A 13 16.10 5.04 -15.25
C HIS A 13 15.77 6.30 -14.42
N HIS A 14 15.71 6.10 -13.10
CA HIS A 14 15.69 7.10 -12.01
C HIS A 14 14.88 8.36 -12.32
N ARG A 15 13.57 8.25 -12.18
CA ARG A 15 12.67 9.40 -12.19
C ARG A 15 11.92 9.47 -10.88
N ASP A 16 11.79 10.70 -10.38
CA ASP A 16 10.69 11.04 -9.49
C ASP A 16 9.38 10.80 -10.25
N ILE A 17 8.50 10.01 -9.66
CA ILE A 17 7.20 9.68 -10.24
C ILE A 17 6.07 10.13 -9.31
N PHE A 18 4.91 10.31 -9.94
CA PHE A 18 3.63 10.47 -9.28
C PHE A 18 2.72 9.37 -9.80
N VAL A 19 2.42 8.39 -8.94
CA VAL A 19 1.68 7.17 -9.29
C VAL A 19 0.48 7.01 -8.37
N ASP A 20 -0.62 6.52 -8.93
CA ASP A 20 -1.79 6.11 -8.17
C ASP A 20 -2.10 4.62 -8.35
N GLY A 21 -2.75 4.06 -7.33
CA GLY A 21 -3.04 2.63 -7.26
C GLY A 21 -3.59 2.24 -5.90
N TYR A 22 -3.85 0.95 -5.72
CA TYR A 22 -4.28 0.41 -4.45
C TYR A 22 -3.09 -0.10 -3.64
N LEU A 23 -2.96 0.37 -2.41
CA LEU A 23 -2.01 -0.18 -1.44
C LEU A 23 -2.50 -1.55 -0.98
N VAL A 24 -1.58 -2.52 -0.98
CA VAL A 24 -1.80 -3.91 -0.56
C VAL A 24 -0.77 -4.26 0.50
N TYR A 25 -1.22 -4.61 1.70
CA TYR A 25 -0.36 -5.10 2.80
C TYR A 25 -0.39 -6.62 2.86
N HIS A 26 0.77 -7.23 2.70
CA HIS A 26 0.97 -8.67 2.64
C HIS A 26 1.18 -9.26 4.04
N LEU A 27 0.95 -10.56 4.19
CA LEU A 27 1.05 -11.26 5.48
C LEU A 27 2.49 -11.31 6.03
N ASP A 28 3.49 -11.21 5.15
CA ASP A 28 4.90 -11.12 5.51
C ASP A 28 5.32 -9.72 5.96
N GLY A 29 4.40 -8.76 5.95
CA GLY A 29 4.63 -7.36 6.33
C GLY A 29 5.10 -6.48 5.17
N GLU A 30 5.20 -7.03 3.94
CA GLU A 30 5.54 -6.23 2.77
C GLU A 30 4.35 -5.40 2.29
N LEU A 31 4.64 -4.27 1.64
CA LEU A 31 3.64 -3.40 1.04
C LEU A 31 3.85 -3.32 -0.47
N SER A 32 2.76 -3.32 -1.23
CA SER A 32 2.79 -3.14 -2.68
C SER A 32 1.75 -2.12 -3.12
N LEU A 33 2.00 -1.45 -4.25
CA LEU A 33 1.01 -0.66 -4.95
C LEU A 33 0.57 -1.44 -6.20
N ILE A 34 -0.72 -1.74 -6.33
CA ILE A 34 -1.28 -2.39 -7.52
C ILE A 34 -2.03 -1.38 -8.39
N ASP A 35 -2.16 -1.68 -9.67
CA ASP A 35 -2.91 -0.84 -10.61
C ASP A 35 -4.39 -0.66 -10.21
N THR A 36 -4.98 0.46 -10.61
CA THR A 36 -6.40 0.73 -10.38
C THR A 36 -7.32 -0.19 -11.20
N ASP A 37 -6.86 -0.64 -12.38
CA ASP A 37 -7.53 -1.61 -13.24
C ASP A 37 -6.99 -3.03 -12.98
N TYR A 38 -7.12 -3.50 -11.73
CA TYR A 38 -6.65 -4.82 -11.30
C TYR A 38 -7.58 -5.97 -11.71
N GLY A 39 -8.75 -5.66 -12.28
CA GLY A 39 -9.73 -6.63 -12.75
C GLY A 39 -10.38 -7.45 -11.62
N SER A 40 -10.67 -8.73 -11.89
CA SER A 40 -11.33 -9.63 -10.93
C SER A 40 -10.37 -10.30 -9.94
N ASP A 41 -9.07 -10.26 -10.20
CA ASP A 41 -8.03 -10.94 -9.40
C ASP A 41 -6.82 -10.03 -9.25
N TYR A 42 -6.79 -9.32 -8.12
CA TYR A 42 -5.75 -8.33 -7.85
C TYR A 42 -4.35 -8.94 -7.72
N LEU A 43 -4.23 -10.25 -7.45
CA LEU A 43 -2.95 -10.94 -7.36
C LEU A 43 -2.22 -11.04 -8.70
N LYS A 44 -2.95 -10.85 -9.81
CA LYS A 44 -2.40 -10.85 -11.17
C LYS A 44 -2.19 -9.44 -11.72
N SER A 45 -2.57 -8.42 -10.96
CA SER A 45 -2.37 -7.03 -11.37
C SER A 45 -0.89 -6.69 -11.45
N PRO A 46 -0.47 -5.84 -12.40
CA PRO A 46 0.81 -5.15 -12.29
C PRO A 46 0.94 -4.48 -10.92
N PHE A 47 2.12 -4.58 -10.33
CA PHE A 47 2.40 -4.04 -9.01
C PHE A 47 3.80 -3.43 -8.92
N LEU A 48 3.96 -2.48 -8.00
CA LEU A 48 5.24 -1.97 -7.55
C LEU A 48 5.44 -2.40 -6.10
N LYS A 49 6.61 -3.00 -5.82
CA LYS A 49 6.99 -3.24 -4.43
C LYS A 49 7.30 -1.90 -3.76
N ILE A 50 6.69 -1.63 -2.63
CA ILE A 50 7.00 -0.45 -1.83
C ILE A 50 8.08 -0.80 -0.82
N THR A 51 9.10 0.03 -0.77
CA THR A 51 10.19 -0.09 0.20
C THR A 51 10.19 1.14 1.08
N ASN A 52 9.64 0.99 2.29
CA ASN A 52 9.67 2.02 3.31
C ASN A 52 9.50 1.36 4.69
N ASP A 53 10.53 1.51 5.53
CA ASP A 53 10.55 0.94 6.87
C ASP A 53 9.52 1.66 7.76
N GLY A 54 8.61 0.90 8.37
CA GLY A 54 7.58 1.44 9.27
C GLY A 54 6.31 1.97 8.58
N LEU A 55 6.29 2.08 7.25
CA LEU A 55 5.12 2.62 6.53
C LEU A 55 3.81 1.85 6.80
N GLY A 56 3.92 0.53 7.03
CA GLY A 56 2.79 -0.27 7.50
C GLY A 56 2.21 0.31 8.78
N ASP A 57 3.03 0.49 9.82
CA ASP A 57 2.63 1.06 11.11
C ASP A 57 2.07 2.49 10.97
N ASN A 58 2.65 3.30 10.08
CA ASN A 58 2.11 4.62 9.75
C ASN A 58 0.69 4.53 9.19
N LEU A 59 0.44 3.59 8.28
CA LEU A 59 -0.88 3.39 7.69
C LEU A 59 -1.90 2.91 8.73
N GLU A 60 -1.56 1.89 9.52
CA GLU A 60 -2.49 1.32 10.52
C GLU A 60 -2.93 2.37 11.56
N ASN A 61 -2.08 3.36 11.85
CA ASN A 61 -2.37 4.41 12.82
C ASN A 61 -3.05 5.65 12.25
N ASN A 62 -3.15 5.80 10.92
CA ASN A 62 -3.70 6.99 10.28
C ASN A 62 -4.95 6.75 9.43
N VAL A 63 -5.21 5.50 9.00
CA VAL A 63 -6.39 5.14 8.20
C VAL A 63 -7.04 3.84 8.68
N SER A 64 -8.33 3.69 8.39
CA SER A 64 -9.12 2.51 8.73
C SER A 64 -8.79 1.35 7.78
N LEU A 65 -8.05 0.34 8.23
CA LEU A 65 -7.62 -0.75 7.35
C LEU A 65 -8.78 -1.57 6.79
N TYR A 66 -8.97 -1.51 5.47
CA TYR A 66 -9.91 -2.38 4.76
C TYR A 66 -9.23 -3.66 4.26
N GLY A 67 -9.88 -4.80 4.50
CA GLY A 67 -9.43 -6.09 4.00
C GLY A 67 -9.94 -6.38 2.58
N GLY A 68 -9.08 -7.01 1.79
CA GLY A 68 -9.43 -7.64 0.51
C GLY A 68 -8.80 -9.03 0.48
N GLY A 69 -9.60 -10.09 0.59
CA GLY A 69 -9.11 -11.48 0.54
C GLY A 69 -8.06 -11.79 1.63
N THR A 70 -6.85 -12.19 1.22
CA THR A 70 -5.73 -12.50 2.13
C THR A 70 -4.90 -11.29 2.54
N SER A 71 -5.24 -10.09 2.07
CA SER A 71 -4.53 -8.85 2.40
C SER A 71 -5.26 -8.04 3.47
N ARG A 72 -4.47 -7.36 4.31
CA ARG A 72 -4.96 -6.55 5.44
C ARG A 72 -5.22 -5.08 5.10
N LEU A 73 -4.81 -4.62 3.92
CA LEU A 73 -4.89 -3.21 3.55
C LEU A 73 -5.23 -3.14 2.07
N PHE A 74 -6.32 -2.47 1.73
CA PHE A 74 -6.75 -2.21 0.36
C PHE A 74 -7.26 -0.77 0.26
N HIS A 75 -6.33 0.18 0.11
CA HIS A 75 -6.68 1.60 0.04
C HIS A 75 -6.21 2.23 -1.24
N TYR A 76 -7.05 3.09 -1.81
CA TYR A 76 -6.62 3.90 -2.93
C TYR A 76 -5.60 4.93 -2.46
N ALA A 77 -4.48 5.05 -3.17
CA ALA A 77 -3.37 5.88 -2.77
C ALA A 77 -2.78 6.64 -3.96
N LYS A 78 -2.21 7.81 -3.63
CA LYS A 78 -1.40 8.63 -4.52
C LYS A 78 -0.03 8.78 -3.91
N ILE A 79 0.98 8.36 -4.64
CA ILE A 79 2.37 8.29 -4.16
C ILE A 79 3.24 9.17 -5.05
N LYS A 80 3.99 10.05 -4.41
CA LYS A 80 5.20 10.62 -5.00
C LYS A 80 6.39 9.83 -4.49
N GLY A 81 7.25 9.38 -5.39
CA GLY A 81 8.38 8.56 -5.00
C GLY A 81 9.41 8.41 -6.09
N GLU A 82 10.40 7.59 -5.81
CA GLU A 82 11.51 7.31 -6.72
C GLU A 82 11.54 5.83 -7.06
N LEU A 83 11.60 5.54 -8.35
CA LEU A 83 11.76 4.17 -8.83
C LEU A 83 13.23 3.77 -8.83
N TYR A 84 13.47 2.53 -8.43
CA TYR A 84 14.78 1.91 -8.50
C TYR A 84 14.66 0.40 -8.69
N LEU A 85 15.75 -0.24 -9.11
CA LEU A 85 15.84 -1.69 -9.16
C LEU A 85 16.53 -2.19 -7.89
N ASP A 86 15.95 -3.20 -7.25
CA ASP A 86 16.62 -3.90 -6.13
C ASP A 86 17.79 -4.78 -6.63
N GLU A 87 18.47 -5.45 -5.69
CA GLU A 87 19.60 -6.34 -5.98
C GLU A 87 19.23 -7.53 -6.89
N LYS A 88 17.93 -7.84 -7.01
CA LYS A 88 17.38 -8.91 -7.86
C LYS A 88 16.78 -8.36 -9.15
N ALA A 89 17.09 -7.11 -9.50
CA ALA A 89 16.57 -6.40 -10.66
C ALA A 89 15.02 -6.29 -10.68
N LYS A 90 14.38 -6.27 -9.51
CA LYS A 90 12.94 -6.00 -9.39
C LYS A 90 12.69 -4.51 -9.22
N LEU A 91 11.64 -4.01 -9.87
CA LEU A 91 11.22 -2.62 -9.79
C LEU A 91 10.56 -2.32 -8.44
N CYS A 92 11.14 -1.38 -7.70
CA CYS A 92 10.72 -0.94 -6.39
C CYS A 92 10.42 0.56 -6.38
N LEU A 93 9.54 0.97 -5.46
CA LEU A 93 9.14 2.35 -5.23
C LEU A 93 9.53 2.78 -3.82
N LYS A 94 10.45 3.74 -3.74
CA LYS A 94 10.76 4.47 -2.51
C LYS A 94 9.81 5.64 -2.36
N VAL A 95 8.98 5.63 -1.31
CA VAL A 95 7.95 6.65 -1.06
C VAL A 95 8.60 7.94 -0.53
N LYS A 96 8.24 9.09 -1.12
CA LYS A 96 8.62 10.43 -0.66
C LYS A 96 7.43 11.19 -0.07
N GLU A 97 6.24 11.03 -0.66
CA GLU A 97 4.97 11.57 -0.15
C GLU A 97 3.87 10.52 -0.41
N LEU A 98 2.94 10.38 0.54
CA LEU A 98 1.85 9.42 0.45
C LEU A 98 0.53 10.07 0.87
N PHE A 99 -0.46 9.97 -0.01
CA PHE A 99 -1.84 10.29 0.27
C PHE A 99 -2.68 9.03 0.13
N VAL A 100 -3.57 8.78 1.09
CA VAL A 100 -4.43 7.61 1.13
C VAL A 100 -5.87 8.07 1.26
N GLU A 101 -6.76 7.45 0.48
CA GLU A 101 -8.19 7.64 0.62
C GLU A 101 -8.75 6.71 1.70
N ASP A 102 -9.52 7.28 2.62
CA ASP A 102 -10.30 6.57 3.62
C ASP A 102 -11.72 7.17 3.64
N ASN A 103 -12.74 6.38 3.29
CA ASN A 103 -14.15 6.80 3.19
C ASN A 103 -14.39 8.11 2.41
N GLY A 104 -13.74 8.31 1.26
CA GLY A 104 -13.88 9.53 0.46
C GLY A 104 -13.07 10.73 0.98
N ILE A 105 -12.33 10.58 2.08
CA ILE A 105 -11.46 11.61 2.65
C ILE A 105 -10.00 11.27 2.33
N TRP A 106 -9.24 12.26 1.88
CA TRP A 106 -7.81 12.10 1.60
C TRP A 106 -6.97 12.44 2.83
N HIS A 107 -6.15 11.49 3.25
CA HIS A 107 -5.22 11.60 4.38
C HIS A 107 -3.79 11.70 3.86
N SER A 108 -3.04 12.70 4.32
CA SER A 108 -1.59 12.75 4.13
C SER A 108 -0.91 11.93 5.22
N ILE A 109 -0.04 10.99 4.84
CA ILE A 109 0.67 10.15 5.78
C ILE A 109 2.04 10.77 6.08
N ASP A 110 2.31 11.06 7.35
CA ASP A 110 3.64 11.47 7.80
C ASP A 110 4.57 10.25 7.81
N LEU A 111 5.52 10.21 6.87
CA LEU A 111 6.47 9.09 6.71
C LEU A 111 7.60 9.09 7.74
N ASN A 112 7.82 10.19 8.47
CA ASN A 112 8.92 10.31 9.44
C ASN A 112 8.47 10.02 10.87
N ARG A 113 7.15 9.93 11.09
CA ARG A 113 6.61 9.64 12.40
C ARG A 113 6.75 8.15 12.70
N HIS A 114 7.50 7.82 13.73
CA HIS A 114 7.55 6.45 14.23
C HIS A 114 6.33 6.17 15.09
N TYR A 115 5.65 5.06 14.78
CA TYR A 115 4.58 4.50 15.59
C TYR A 115 5.05 3.16 16.15
N GLU A 116 4.66 2.85 17.39
CA GLU A 116 4.80 1.49 17.90
C GLU A 116 3.94 0.54 17.06
N PRO A 117 4.46 -0.62 16.63
CA PRO A 117 3.65 -1.60 15.92
C PRO A 117 2.43 -1.97 16.75
N ARG A 118 1.24 -1.95 16.15
CA ARG A 118 0.06 -2.50 16.83
C ARG A 118 0.33 -3.97 17.10
N SER A 119 -0.08 -4.46 18.28
CA SER A 119 0.15 -5.87 18.63
C SER A 119 -0.39 -6.75 17.51
N LYS A 120 0.46 -7.67 17.03
CA LYS A 120 0.11 -8.63 15.96
C LYS A 120 -0.93 -9.67 16.40
N GLU A 121 -1.57 -9.48 17.55
CA GLU A 121 -2.69 -10.29 18.02
C GLU A 121 -3.88 -10.07 17.09
N GLU A 122 -3.86 -10.87 16.01
CA GLU A 122 -4.95 -11.17 15.09
C GLU A 122 -6.13 -10.20 15.13
N ILE A 123 -5.97 -9.00 14.56
CA ILE A 123 -7.13 -8.30 13.99
C ILE A 123 -7.50 -9.07 12.71
N ASN A 124 -8.12 -10.22 12.91
CA ASN A 124 -8.82 -10.98 11.89
C ASN A 124 -10.17 -10.30 11.66
N TRP A 125 -10.67 -10.23 10.42
CA TRP A 125 -11.99 -9.67 10.12
C TRP A 125 -13.12 -10.29 10.98
N HIS A 126 -12.95 -11.54 11.43
CA HIS A 126 -13.83 -12.22 12.38
C HIS A 126 -13.91 -11.53 13.76
N ASN A 127 -12.90 -10.76 14.17
CA ASN A 127 -12.91 -10.01 15.43
C ASN A 127 -13.65 -8.66 15.32
N ILE A 128 -13.82 -8.12 14.12
CA ILE A 128 -14.55 -6.86 13.88
C ILE A 128 -16.07 -7.11 13.85
N PHE A 129 -16.50 -8.31 13.45
CA PHE A 129 -17.92 -8.70 13.36
C PHE A 129 -18.36 -9.69 14.44
N LYS A 130 -17.64 -9.79 15.59
CA LYS A 130 -18.20 -10.50 16.75
C LYS A 130 -19.49 -9.79 17.15
N GLN A 131 -20.62 -10.37 16.76
CA GLN A 131 -21.91 -10.05 17.36
C GLN A 131 -21.71 -10.13 18.87
N SER A 132 -22.14 -9.07 19.56
CA SER A 132 -22.27 -9.09 21.00
C SER A 132 -23.36 -10.10 21.33
N ASP A 133 -23.00 -11.37 21.46
CA ASP A 133 -23.88 -12.40 21.99
C ASP A 133 -24.06 -12.11 23.48
N HIS A 134 -25.16 -11.43 23.80
CA HIS A 134 -25.70 -11.31 25.16
C HIS A 134 -26.60 -12.51 25.48
#